data_AF-A0A4V1THZ8-F1
#
_entry.id   AF-A0A4V1THZ8-F1
#
_cell.length_a   1.000
_cell.length_b   1.000
_cell.length_c   1.000
_cell.angle_alpha   90.00
_cell.angle_beta   90.00
_cell.angle_gamma   90.00
#
_symmetry.space_group_name_H-M   'P 1'
#
loop_
_entity.id
_entity.type
_entity.pdbx_description
1 polymer ?
#
loop_
_entity_poly.entity_id
_entity_poly.type
_entity_poly.pdbx_seq_one_letter_code
_entity_poly.pdbx_strand_id
1 'polypeptide(L)'
;MTVASLAHLLLDQRDSIVERFIAEVKRKDLPPPGLGPVQLIDHIPGFLDQIVVELGRQASARTSWESADTSTMARQHGEQRWELGYDLEALIREYGVLRSCILQAARDHAVPLSLDEFEVLTRCLDTGIAGAVTQYIHYQDEQVRTQRDSLEFLAEAGQLLSSSLDHRSTLSRLTGLLVPRIADWCALYLEGDAGIVIAHPDPARREQIEELYRRFPPARDLPGGHLHVALTGEPRLVSTIEPGYLERICHHPDQLELMRAIDCCSWIMVPLQVQQHVLGSLMLAHSESRRHYGPPDLAFASEIARRAAVAIDNARLYELTQQERSRAEA
;
A
#
# COMPACT_ATOMS: atom_id res chain seq x y z
N MET A 1 6.53 -14.00 53.53
CA MET A 1 5.69 -14.73 52.56
C MET A 1 5.07 -13.69 51.65
N THR A 2 5.51 -13.61 50.40
CA THR A 2 4.86 -12.78 49.38
C THR A 2 3.44 -13.29 49.21
N VAL A 3 2.44 -12.43 49.40
CA VAL A 3 1.04 -12.78 49.15
C VAL A 3 0.94 -13.11 47.66
N ALA A 4 0.38 -14.28 47.32
CA ALA A 4 0.13 -14.64 45.93
C ALA A 4 -0.80 -13.59 45.31
N SER A 5 -0.33 -12.88 44.29
CA SER A 5 -1.07 -11.83 43.60
C SER A 5 -1.22 -12.15 42.12
N LEU A 6 -2.19 -11.51 41.46
CA LEU A 6 -2.42 -11.68 40.03
C LEU A 6 -1.19 -11.28 39.21
N ALA A 7 -0.48 -10.23 39.63
CA ALA A 7 0.75 -9.79 38.96
C ALA A 7 1.84 -10.87 38.97
N HIS A 8 2.06 -11.55 40.11
CA HIS A 8 3.03 -12.66 40.19
C HIS A 8 2.59 -13.85 39.34
N LEU A 9 1.30 -14.17 39.35
CA LEU A 9 0.77 -15.25 38.51
C LEU A 9 0.99 -14.97 37.02
N LEU A 10 0.71 -13.75 36.54
CA LEU A 10 0.87 -13.39 35.14
C LEU A 10 2.34 -13.41 34.69
N LEU A 11 3.28 -13.16 35.60
CA LEU A 11 4.72 -13.31 35.34
C LEU A 11 5.13 -14.78 35.27
N ASP A 12 4.68 -15.60 36.23
CA ASP A 12 5.10 -16.99 36.39
C ASP A 12 4.42 -17.95 35.40
N GLN A 13 3.15 -17.69 35.06
CA GLN A 13 2.30 -18.57 34.25
C GLN A 13 1.99 -18.00 32.86
N ARG A 14 2.78 -17.02 32.39
CA ARG A 14 2.56 -16.35 31.10
C ARG A 14 2.43 -17.32 29.94
N ASP A 15 3.43 -18.17 29.75
CA ASP A 15 3.51 -19.06 28.59
C ASP A 15 2.34 -20.04 28.58
N SER A 16 1.99 -20.59 29.75
CA SER A 16 0.82 -21.46 29.93
C SER A 16 -0.50 -20.74 29.61
N ILE A 17 -0.65 -19.47 30.00
CA ILE A 17 -1.81 -18.65 29.66
C ILE A 17 -1.88 -18.40 28.15
N VAL A 18 -0.76 -18.08 27.51
CA VAL A 18 -0.68 -17.83 26.06
C VAL A 18 -0.97 -19.10 25.26
N GLU A 19 -0.39 -20.25 25.63
CA GLU A 19 -0.67 -21.54 25.01
C GLU A 19 -2.15 -21.90 25.11
N ARG A 20 -2.74 -21.71 26.30
CA ARG A 20 -4.18 -21.92 26.53
C ARG A 20 -5.03 -20.97 25.69
N PHE A 21 -4.64 -19.70 25.59
CA PHE A 21 -5.31 -18.71 24.75
C PHE A 21 -5.35 -19.17 23.29
N ILE A 22 -4.20 -19.56 22.71
CA ILE A 22 -4.11 -20.06 21.33
C ILE A 22 -5.03 -21.28 21.12
N ALA A 23 -4.99 -22.22 22.05
CA ALA A 23 -5.84 -23.41 21.99
C ALA A 23 -7.33 -23.04 22.00
N GLU A 24 -7.73 -22.11 22.87
CA GLU A 24 -9.13 -21.69 23.00
C GLU A 24 -9.63 -20.86 21.82
N VAL A 25 -8.84 -19.94 21.26
CA VAL A 25 -9.27 -19.18 20.07
C VAL A 25 -9.43 -20.09 18.86
N LYS A 26 -8.53 -21.07 18.69
CA LYS A 26 -8.66 -22.12 17.64
C LYS A 26 -9.87 -23.01 17.87
N ARG A 27 -10.08 -23.47 19.11
CA ARG A 27 -11.24 -24.31 19.47
C ARG A 27 -12.57 -23.59 19.21
N LYS A 28 -12.58 -22.26 19.34
CA LYS A 28 -13.74 -21.39 19.10
C LYS A 28 -13.87 -20.93 17.64
N ASP A 29 -12.96 -21.35 16.76
CA ASP A 29 -12.94 -20.99 15.34
C ASP A 29 -12.96 -19.47 15.11
N LEU A 30 -12.24 -18.71 15.95
CA LEU A 30 -12.12 -17.26 15.81
C LEU A 30 -11.14 -16.84 14.71
N PRO A 31 -9.95 -17.47 14.58
CA PRO A 31 -8.99 -17.08 13.56
C PRO A 31 -9.41 -17.58 12.16
N PRO A 32 -9.06 -16.84 11.09
CA PRO A 32 -9.10 -17.36 9.73
C PRO A 32 -8.31 -18.67 9.57
N PRO A 33 -8.71 -19.55 8.63
CA PRO A 33 -8.06 -20.84 8.44
C PRO A 33 -6.60 -20.66 7.98
N GLY A 34 -5.72 -21.56 8.45
CA GLY A 34 -4.31 -21.60 8.02
C GLY A 34 -3.33 -20.79 8.86
N LEU A 35 -3.79 -20.08 9.90
CA LEU A 35 -2.91 -19.31 10.78
C LEU A 35 -2.11 -20.19 11.76
N GLY A 36 -0.79 -19.97 11.80
CA GLY A 36 0.13 -20.66 12.69
C GLY A 36 0.18 -20.07 14.11
N PRO A 37 0.72 -20.80 15.12
CA PRO A 37 0.81 -20.30 16.50
C PRO A 37 1.52 -18.96 16.65
N VAL A 38 2.59 -18.71 15.88
CA VAL A 38 3.36 -17.45 15.93
C VAL A 38 2.48 -16.23 15.57
N GLN A 39 1.63 -16.36 14.56
CA GLN A 39 0.71 -15.29 14.13
C GLN A 39 -0.42 -15.04 15.15
N LEU A 40 -0.73 -16.04 15.99
CA LEU A 40 -1.77 -15.96 17.00
C LEU A 40 -1.25 -15.42 18.33
N ILE A 41 -0.01 -15.77 18.72
CA ILE A 41 0.68 -15.27 19.92
C ILE A 41 0.79 -13.76 19.85
N ASP A 42 1.40 -13.28 18.78
CA ASP A 42 1.44 -11.86 18.43
C ASP A 42 1.78 -10.92 19.62
N HIS A 43 1.00 -9.85 19.83
CA HIS A 43 1.16 -8.84 20.86
C HIS A 43 0.61 -9.28 22.24
N ILE A 44 0.07 -10.49 22.37
CA ILE A 44 -0.56 -10.97 23.62
C ILE A 44 0.43 -11.04 24.79
N PRO A 45 1.68 -11.56 24.67
CA PRO A 45 2.63 -11.54 25.77
C PRO A 45 2.97 -10.12 26.25
N GLY A 46 3.15 -9.18 25.31
CA GLY A 46 3.39 -7.77 25.63
C GLY A 46 2.20 -7.09 26.29
N PHE A 47 0.97 -7.46 25.92
CA PHE A 47 -0.23 -6.99 26.59
C PHE A 47 -0.36 -7.55 28.01
N LEU A 48 0.04 -8.81 28.25
CA LEU A 48 0.13 -9.37 29.61
C LEU A 48 1.16 -8.65 30.48
N ASP A 49 2.32 -8.28 29.92
CA ASP A 49 3.32 -7.44 30.59
C ASP A 49 2.72 -6.11 31.06
N GLN A 50 1.91 -5.48 30.21
CA GLN A 50 1.26 -4.20 30.54
C GLN A 50 0.28 -4.35 31.69
N ILE A 51 -0.51 -5.43 31.72
CA ILE A 51 -1.42 -5.72 32.84
C ILE A 51 -0.60 -5.86 34.14
N VAL A 52 0.54 -6.56 34.11
CA VAL A 52 1.43 -6.70 35.28
C VAL A 52 1.92 -5.34 35.78
N VAL A 53 2.34 -4.45 34.86
CA VAL A 53 2.78 -3.09 35.20
C VAL A 53 1.65 -2.31 35.88
N GLU A 54 0.44 -2.32 35.31
CA GLU A 54 -0.72 -1.59 35.86
C GLU A 54 -1.16 -2.12 37.24
N LEU A 55 -1.11 -3.45 37.44
CA LEU A 55 -1.35 -4.06 38.75
C LEU A 55 -0.31 -3.59 39.79
N GLY A 56 0.94 -3.36 39.37
CA GLY A 56 2.00 -2.80 40.22
C GLY A 56 1.82 -1.31 40.55
N ARG A 57 1.28 -0.52 39.62
CA ARG A 57 1.03 0.93 39.80
C ARG A 57 -0.10 1.22 40.78
N GLN A 58 -1.14 0.38 40.81
CA GLN A 58 -2.21 0.53 41.80
C GLN A 58 -1.72 0.44 43.26
N ALA A 59 -0.63 -0.27 43.53
CA ALA A 59 -0.01 -0.30 44.85
C ALA A 59 0.60 1.05 45.27
N SER A 60 0.76 2.01 44.35
CA SER A 60 1.54 3.24 44.58
C SER A 60 0.83 4.56 44.24
N ALA A 61 -0.27 4.61 43.47
CA ALA A 61 -1.06 5.84 43.32
C ALA A 61 -2.50 5.59 42.83
N ARG A 62 -3.49 6.08 43.60
CA ARG A 62 -4.80 6.48 43.03
C ARG A 62 -4.54 7.74 42.20
N THR A 63 -5.21 7.88 41.06
CA THR A 63 -5.17 9.02 40.10
C THR A 63 -3.96 9.13 39.15
N SER A 64 -4.04 8.46 37.99
CA SER A 64 -3.78 9.04 36.66
C SER A 64 -4.39 8.11 35.61
N TRP A 65 -5.28 8.63 34.76
CA TRP A 65 -6.39 7.89 34.14
C TRP A 65 -6.19 7.47 32.69
N GLU A 66 -5.00 7.57 32.11
CA GLU A 66 -4.71 7.09 30.75
C GLU A 66 -3.22 6.72 30.70
N SER A 67 -2.88 5.43 30.88
CA SER A 67 -1.52 4.98 30.54
C SER A 67 -1.46 4.80 29.02
N ALA A 68 -0.75 5.71 28.35
CA ALA A 68 -0.53 5.69 26.90
C ALA A 68 0.02 4.34 26.40
N ASP A 69 0.69 3.57 27.25
CA ASP A 69 1.31 2.29 26.90
C ASP A 69 0.30 1.16 26.65
N THR A 70 -0.76 1.03 27.46
CA THR A 70 -1.79 -0.03 27.29
C THR A 70 -2.47 0.06 25.92
N SER A 71 -2.53 1.26 25.36
CA SER A 71 -3.10 1.51 24.02
C SER A 71 -2.23 0.95 22.90
N THR A 72 -0.90 1.00 23.01
CA THR A 72 0.00 0.73 21.87
C THR A 72 -0.03 -0.73 21.42
N MET A 73 0.16 -1.68 22.33
CA MET A 73 0.15 -3.13 21.99
C MET A 73 -1.21 -3.57 21.46
N ALA A 74 -2.28 -3.07 22.06
CA ALA A 74 -3.63 -3.37 21.62
C ALA A 74 -3.95 -2.78 20.23
N ARG A 75 -3.46 -1.57 19.93
CA ARG A 75 -3.59 -0.98 18.59
C ARG A 75 -2.85 -1.81 17.55
N GLN A 76 -1.59 -2.15 17.80
CA GLN A 76 -0.81 -3.00 16.90
C GLN A 76 -1.48 -4.37 16.68
N HIS A 77 -2.08 -4.93 17.74
CA HIS A 77 -2.87 -6.15 17.65
C HIS A 77 -4.09 -5.98 16.71
N GLY A 78 -4.84 -4.88 16.84
CA GLY A 78 -5.98 -4.59 15.98
C GLY A 78 -5.60 -4.45 14.50
N GLU A 79 -4.51 -3.74 14.22
CA GLU A 79 -3.93 -3.60 12.87
C GLU A 79 -3.53 -4.96 12.28
N GLN A 80 -2.77 -5.76 13.02
CA GLN A 80 -2.35 -7.07 12.54
C GLN A 80 -3.53 -8.03 12.34
N ARG A 81 -4.56 -7.97 13.18
CA ARG A 81 -5.75 -8.81 13.02
C ARG A 81 -6.50 -8.45 11.74
N TRP A 82 -6.56 -7.16 11.37
CA TRP A 82 -7.05 -6.75 10.04
C TRP A 82 -6.20 -7.35 8.91
N GLU A 83 -4.87 -7.24 8.99
CA GLU A 83 -3.96 -7.79 7.96
C GLU A 83 -4.07 -9.32 7.79
N LEU A 84 -4.30 -10.03 8.90
CA LEU A 84 -4.51 -11.48 8.90
C LEU A 84 -5.92 -11.90 8.47
N GLY A 85 -6.81 -10.95 8.18
CA GLY A 85 -8.16 -11.22 7.68
C GLY A 85 -9.18 -11.60 8.75
N TYR A 86 -8.95 -11.24 10.02
CA TYR A 86 -9.94 -11.43 11.06
C TYR A 86 -11.18 -10.57 10.81
N ASP A 87 -12.34 -11.11 11.16
CA ASP A 87 -13.52 -10.28 11.35
C ASP A 87 -13.45 -9.53 12.71
N LEU A 88 -14.16 -8.39 12.78
CA LEU A 88 -14.16 -7.53 13.97
C LEU A 88 -14.75 -8.22 15.20
N GLU A 89 -15.72 -9.11 15.02
CA GLU A 89 -16.38 -9.82 16.12
C GLU A 89 -15.41 -10.83 16.78
N ALA A 90 -14.64 -11.55 15.96
CA ALA A 90 -13.60 -12.48 16.37
C ALA A 90 -12.52 -11.74 17.17
N LEU A 91 -12.03 -10.59 16.69
CA LEU A 91 -11.10 -9.72 17.42
C LEU A 91 -11.63 -9.38 18.82
N ILE A 92 -12.88 -8.92 18.93
CA ILE A 92 -13.50 -8.57 20.23
C ILE A 92 -13.63 -9.81 21.11
N ARG A 93 -14.03 -10.96 20.54
CA ARG A 93 -14.18 -12.23 21.27
C ARG A 93 -12.85 -12.77 21.80
N GLU A 94 -11.72 -12.54 21.12
CA GLU A 94 -10.39 -12.95 21.59
C GLU A 94 -10.05 -12.33 22.96
N TYR A 95 -10.37 -11.06 23.20
CA TYR A 95 -10.17 -10.45 24.53
C TYR A 95 -11.01 -11.12 25.62
N GLY A 96 -12.22 -11.59 25.27
CA GLY A 96 -13.05 -12.41 26.16
C GLY A 96 -12.42 -13.78 26.48
N VAL A 97 -11.75 -14.40 25.50
CA VAL A 97 -10.98 -15.64 25.68
C VAL A 97 -9.77 -15.40 26.57
N LEU A 98 -9.02 -14.32 26.34
CA LEU A 98 -7.85 -13.96 27.14
C LEU A 98 -8.22 -13.75 28.61
N ARG A 99 -9.29 -12.98 28.88
CA ARG A 99 -9.85 -12.81 30.23
C ARG A 99 -10.15 -14.15 30.88
N SER A 100 -10.80 -15.04 30.14
CA SER A 100 -11.18 -16.37 30.65
C SER A 100 -9.95 -17.21 30.98
N CYS A 101 -8.89 -17.15 30.17
CA CYS A 101 -7.62 -17.84 30.41
C CYS A 101 -6.93 -17.33 31.69
N ILE A 102 -6.87 -16.01 31.89
CA ILE A 102 -6.29 -15.39 33.08
C ILE A 102 -7.07 -15.80 34.35
N LEU A 103 -8.40 -15.66 34.33
CA LEU A 103 -9.25 -16.02 35.47
C LEU A 103 -9.24 -17.52 35.77
N GLN A 104 -9.05 -18.36 34.76
CA GLN A 104 -8.89 -19.80 34.94
C GLN A 104 -7.52 -20.11 35.55
N ALA A 105 -6.45 -19.49 35.07
CA ALA A 105 -5.11 -19.65 35.64
C ALA A 105 -5.08 -19.26 37.13
N ALA A 106 -5.76 -18.17 37.51
CA ALA A 106 -5.87 -17.76 38.91
C ALA A 106 -6.60 -18.80 39.77
N ARG A 107 -7.66 -19.42 39.23
CA ARG A 107 -8.37 -20.53 39.89
C ARG A 107 -7.50 -21.77 40.02
N ASP A 108 -6.82 -22.17 38.96
CA ASP A 108 -5.97 -23.38 38.93
C ASP A 108 -4.83 -23.29 39.96
N HIS A 109 -4.31 -22.09 40.21
CA HIS A 109 -3.21 -21.83 41.15
C HIS A 109 -3.67 -21.31 42.52
N ALA A 110 -4.98 -21.33 42.79
CA ALA A 110 -5.58 -20.84 44.03
C ALA A 110 -5.13 -19.42 44.43
N VAL A 111 -4.95 -18.53 43.46
CA VAL A 111 -4.59 -17.12 43.68
C VAL A 111 -5.88 -16.35 44.02
N PRO A 112 -6.01 -15.78 45.23
CA PRO A 112 -7.19 -15.00 45.61
C PRO A 112 -7.16 -13.65 44.89
N LEU A 113 -8.11 -13.41 44.00
CA LEU A 113 -8.22 -12.16 43.27
C LEU A 113 -8.92 -11.10 44.14
N SER A 114 -8.22 -10.01 44.44
CA SER A 114 -8.83 -8.85 45.10
C SER A 114 -9.76 -8.07 44.15
N LEU A 115 -10.67 -7.28 44.70
CA LEU A 115 -11.53 -6.38 43.91
C LEU A 115 -10.68 -5.40 43.10
N ASP A 116 -9.62 -4.85 43.69
CA ASP A 116 -8.71 -3.91 43.03
C ASP A 116 -8.02 -4.55 41.81
N GLU A 117 -7.47 -5.77 41.97
CA GLU A 117 -6.84 -6.50 40.85
C GLU A 117 -7.85 -6.84 39.74
N PHE A 118 -9.09 -7.20 40.11
CA PHE A 118 -10.16 -7.46 39.15
C PHE A 118 -10.54 -6.20 38.37
N GLU A 119 -10.62 -5.06 39.05
CA GLU A 119 -10.90 -3.76 38.43
C GLU A 119 -9.79 -3.34 37.48
N VAL A 120 -8.50 -3.56 37.81
CA VAL A 120 -7.38 -3.30 36.88
C VAL A 120 -7.48 -4.19 35.67
N LEU A 121 -7.62 -5.50 35.87
CA LEU A 121 -7.71 -6.45 34.76
C LEU A 121 -8.83 -6.07 33.79
N THR A 122 -10.01 -5.78 34.33
CA THR A 122 -11.18 -5.37 33.52
C THR A 122 -10.90 -4.08 32.77
N ARG A 123 -10.35 -3.06 33.45
CA ARG A 123 -10.00 -1.78 32.83
C ARG A 123 -8.94 -1.93 31.72
N CYS A 124 -7.89 -2.71 31.95
CA CYS A 124 -6.87 -2.97 30.94
C CYS A 124 -7.47 -3.66 29.71
N LEU A 125 -8.35 -4.65 29.91
CA LEU A 125 -9.03 -5.34 28.82
C LEU A 125 -9.97 -4.40 28.06
N ASP A 126 -10.78 -3.59 28.75
CA ASP A 126 -11.71 -2.65 28.11
C ASP A 126 -10.96 -1.59 27.28
N THR A 127 -9.89 -1.02 27.83
CA THR A 127 -9.00 -0.09 27.11
C THR A 127 -8.30 -0.78 25.94
N GLY A 128 -7.87 -2.03 26.13
CA GLY A 128 -7.26 -2.85 25.07
C GLY A 128 -8.22 -3.09 23.91
N ILE A 129 -9.45 -3.55 24.19
CA ILE A 129 -10.49 -3.75 23.18
C ILE A 129 -10.76 -2.44 22.42
N ALA A 130 -10.94 -1.33 23.13
CA ALA A 130 -11.19 -0.03 22.50
C ALA A 130 -10.02 0.39 21.58
N GLY A 131 -8.77 0.20 22.02
CA GLY A 131 -7.57 0.49 21.23
C GLY A 131 -7.47 -0.38 19.97
N ALA A 132 -7.66 -1.69 20.11
CA ALA A 132 -7.61 -2.63 19.00
C ALA A 132 -8.71 -2.37 17.96
N VAL A 133 -9.95 -2.19 18.41
CA VAL A 133 -11.10 -1.89 17.55
C VAL A 133 -10.91 -0.57 16.81
N THR A 134 -10.44 0.47 17.50
CA THR A 134 -10.19 1.78 16.89
C THR A 134 -9.14 1.66 15.77
N GLN A 135 -8.03 0.96 16.02
CA GLN A 135 -6.99 0.78 15.02
C GLN A 135 -7.46 -0.09 13.86
N TYR A 136 -8.17 -1.20 14.14
CA TYR A 136 -8.74 -2.07 13.12
C TYR A 136 -9.66 -1.29 12.16
N ILE A 137 -10.60 -0.51 12.71
CA ILE A 137 -11.54 0.30 11.91
C ILE A 137 -10.79 1.37 11.12
N HIS A 138 -9.79 2.02 11.72
CA HIS A 138 -8.98 3.01 11.02
C HIS A 138 -8.31 2.42 9.77
N TYR A 139 -7.68 1.25 9.88
CA TYR A 139 -7.05 0.58 8.74
C TYR A 139 -8.07 0.09 7.71
N GLN A 140 -9.21 -0.44 8.16
CA GLN A 140 -10.30 -0.82 7.27
C GLN A 140 -10.81 0.38 6.45
N ASP A 141 -11.10 1.49 7.11
CA ASP A 141 -11.59 2.71 6.47
C ASP A 141 -10.57 3.30 5.51
N GLU A 142 -9.29 3.29 5.88
CA GLU A 142 -8.20 3.75 5.00
C GLU A 142 -8.08 2.89 3.74
N GLN A 143 -8.18 1.56 3.86
CA GLN A 143 -8.17 0.66 2.71
C GLN A 143 -9.39 0.87 1.82
N VAL A 144 -10.59 0.98 2.41
CA VAL A 144 -11.82 1.26 1.66
C VAL A 144 -11.73 2.60 0.94
N ARG A 145 -11.19 3.63 1.60
CA ARG A 145 -10.98 4.96 1.00
C ARG A 145 -9.99 4.90 -0.16
N THR A 146 -8.83 4.28 0.02
CA THR A 146 -7.82 4.14 -1.06
C THR A 146 -8.37 3.38 -2.27
N GLN A 147 -9.14 2.31 -2.04
CA GLN A 147 -9.79 1.57 -3.12
C GLN A 147 -10.84 2.42 -3.84
N ARG A 148 -11.66 3.15 -3.08
CA ARG A 148 -12.66 4.05 -3.63
C ARG A 148 -12.03 5.16 -4.47
N ASP A 149 -11.00 5.83 -3.94
CA ASP A 149 -10.28 6.90 -4.63
C ASP A 149 -9.66 6.38 -5.93
N SER A 150 -9.11 5.16 -5.91
CA SER A 150 -8.57 4.48 -7.10
C SER A 150 -9.66 4.21 -8.14
N LEU A 151 -10.84 3.71 -7.72
CA LEU A 151 -11.96 3.46 -8.63
C LEU A 151 -12.52 4.76 -9.23
N GLU A 152 -12.67 5.81 -8.40
CA GLU A 152 -13.11 7.13 -8.84
C GLU A 152 -12.13 7.72 -9.86
N PHE A 153 -10.81 7.63 -9.61
CA PHE A 153 -9.78 8.04 -10.56
C PHE A 153 -9.89 7.27 -11.88
N LEU A 154 -10.03 5.95 -11.83
CA LEU A 154 -10.16 5.12 -13.03
C LEU A 154 -11.41 5.48 -13.84
N ALA A 155 -12.52 5.78 -13.17
CA ALA A 155 -13.76 6.21 -13.81
C ALA A 155 -13.59 7.58 -14.49
N GLU A 156 -12.99 8.54 -13.80
CA GLU A 156 -12.63 9.86 -14.33
C GLU A 156 -11.73 9.73 -15.57
N ALA A 157 -10.70 8.88 -15.48
CA ALA A 157 -9.81 8.58 -16.61
C ALA A 157 -10.59 8.06 -17.82
N GLY A 158 -11.45 7.06 -17.61
CA GLY A 158 -12.28 6.50 -18.67
C GLY A 158 -13.17 7.54 -19.34
N GLN A 159 -13.85 8.39 -18.56
CA GLN A 159 -14.71 9.44 -19.09
C GLN A 159 -13.92 10.49 -19.86
N LEU A 160 -12.85 11.04 -19.29
CA LEU A 160 -12.02 12.07 -19.93
C LEU A 160 -11.43 11.58 -21.25
N LEU A 161 -10.92 10.34 -21.28
CA LEU A 161 -10.28 9.76 -22.44
C LEU A 161 -11.29 9.38 -23.54
N SER A 162 -12.50 8.95 -23.17
CA SER A 162 -13.57 8.67 -24.15
C SER A 162 -14.23 9.92 -24.76
N SER A 163 -14.06 11.09 -24.13
CA SER A 163 -14.76 12.32 -24.54
C SER A 163 -14.15 13.03 -25.75
N SER A 164 -12.94 12.63 -26.18
CA SER A 164 -12.28 13.21 -27.35
C SER A 164 -12.07 12.16 -28.43
N LEU A 165 -12.36 12.55 -29.68
CA LEU A 165 -12.04 11.77 -30.87
C LEU A 165 -10.80 12.33 -31.59
N ASP A 166 -10.10 13.27 -30.96
CA ASP A 166 -8.87 13.86 -31.45
C ASP A 166 -7.69 13.28 -30.66
N HIS A 167 -6.73 12.71 -31.39
CA HIS A 167 -5.58 11.98 -30.86
C HIS A 167 -4.75 12.88 -29.95
N ARG A 168 -4.37 14.08 -30.42
CA ARG A 168 -3.50 15.01 -29.68
C ARG A 168 -4.12 15.46 -28.34
N SER A 169 -5.40 15.79 -28.33
CA SER A 169 -6.11 16.20 -27.13
C SER A 169 -6.31 15.05 -26.15
N THR A 170 -6.48 13.82 -26.64
CA THR A 170 -6.52 12.61 -25.79
C THR A 170 -5.20 12.43 -25.04
N LEU A 171 -4.06 12.57 -25.73
CA LEU A 171 -2.73 12.51 -25.10
C LEU A 171 -2.55 13.61 -24.05
N SER A 172 -2.94 14.86 -24.37
CA SER A 172 -2.83 15.98 -23.43
C SER A 172 -3.72 15.80 -22.19
N ARG A 173 -4.91 15.22 -22.34
CA ARG A 173 -5.81 14.92 -21.21
C ARG A 173 -5.25 13.79 -20.35
N LEU A 174 -4.71 12.74 -20.98
CA LEU A 174 -4.06 11.65 -20.27
C LEU A 174 -2.92 12.15 -19.40
N THR A 175 -2.00 12.93 -19.98
CA THR A 175 -0.84 13.41 -19.24
C THR A 175 -1.22 14.41 -18.14
N GLY A 176 -2.20 15.29 -18.39
CA GLY A 176 -2.73 16.22 -17.38
C GLY A 176 -3.51 15.53 -16.25
N LEU A 177 -4.04 14.33 -16.48
CA LEU A 177 -4.68 13.52 -15.44
C LEU A 177 -3.63 12.81 -14.55
N LEU A 178 -2.57 12.30 -15.18
CA LEU A 178 -1.49 11.58 -14.51
C LEU A 178 -0.61 12.50 -13.65
N VAL A 179 -0.34 13.71 -14.14
CA VAL A 179 0.60 14.66 -13.54
C VAL A 179 -0.18 15.87 -12.98
N PRO A 180 -0.06 16.22 -11.69
CA PRO A 180 0.89 15.70 -10.69
C PRO A 180 0.36 14.57 -9.79
N ARG A 181 -0.87 14.06 -10.05
CA ARG A 181 -1.60 13.18 -9.12
C ARG A 181 -0.86 11.87 -8.85
N ILE A 182 -0.46 11.18 -9.91
CA ILE A 182 0.17 9.86 -9.84
C ILE A 182 1.67 9.94 -10.04
N ALA A 183 2.14 10.86 -10.88
CA ALA A 183 3.55 11.02 -11.21
C ALA A 183 4.00 12.47 -11.10
N ASP A 184 5.28 12.69 -10.84
CA ASP A 184 5.87 14.03 -10.89
C ASP A 184 6.03 14.46 -12.36
N TRP A 185 6.31 13.48 -13.23
CA TRP A 185 6.27 13.63 -14.69
C TRP A 185 6.01 12.30 -15.39
N CYS A 186 5.62 12.37 -16.65
CA CYS A 186 5.43 11.18 -17.47
C CYS A 186 6.00 11.34 -18.89
N ALA A 187 6.35 10.21 -19.49
CA ALA A 187 6.76 10.10 -20.89
C ALA A 187 5.93 9.04 -21.58
N LEU A 188 5.42 9.38 -22.76
CA LEU A 188 4.56 8.53 -23.56
C LEU A 188 5.22 8.28 -24.91
N TYR A 189 5.50 7.01 -25.20
CA TYR A 189 5.94 6.57 -26.51
C TYR A 189 4.77 5.91 -27.23
N LEU A 190 4.54 6.30 -28.48
CA LEU A 190 3.55 5.66 -29.35
C LEU A 190 4.18 5.23 -30.65
N GLU A 191 3.88 4.01 -31.08
CA GLU A 191 4.30 3.52 -32.39
C GLU A 191 3.60 4.33 -33.50
N GLY A 192 4.36 4.70 -34.53
CA GLY A 192 3.90 5.52 -35.65
C GLY A 192 3.95 7.05 -35.42
N ASP A 193 4.10 7.51 -34.18
CA ASP A 193 4.23 8.93 -33.86
C ASP A 193 5.72 9.36 -33.88
N ALA A 194 5.96 10.63 -34.21
CA ALA A 194 7.31 11.20 -34.25
C ALA A 194 7.81 11.55 -32.83
N GLY A 195 8.21 10.54 -32.06
CA GLY A 195 8.94 10.71 -30.80
C GLY A 195 8.14 10.42 -29.53
N ILE A 196 8.59 10.99 -28.41
CA ILE A 196 8.00 10.80 -27.09
C ILE A 196 7.29 12.09 -26.67
N VAL A 197 6.08 11.96 -26.15
CA VAL A 197 5.34 13.05 -25.52
C VAL A 197 5.70 13.11 -24.04
N ILE A 198 6.19 14.25 -23.58
CA ILE A 198 6.63 14.45 -22.19
C ILE A 198 5.71 15.45 -21.51
N ALA A 199 5.30 15.13 -20.28
CA ALA A 199 4.56 16.06 -19.44
C ALA A 199 5.23 16.21 -18.08
N HIS A 200 5.51 17.46 -17.74
CA HIS A 200 6.07 17.90 -16.47
C HIS A 200 5.46 19.26 -16.12
N PRO A 201 5.05 19.54 -14.86
CA PRO A 201 4.45 20.81 -14.48
C PRO A 201 5.41 21.99 -14.69
N ASP A 202 6.68 21.81 -14.32
CA ASP A 202 7.77 22.75 -14.58
C ASP A 202 8.25 22.68 -16.06
N PRO A 203 8.15 23.78 -16.84
CA PRO A 203 8.65 23.84 -18.22
C PRO A 203 10.16 23.61 -18.37
N ALA A 204 10.98 24.07 -17.43
CA ALA A 204 12.43 23.93 -17.51
C ALA A 204 12.85 22.46 -17.34
N ARG A 205 12.21 21.76 -16.38
CA ARG A 205 12.35 20.31 -16.23
C ARG A 205 11.86 19.55 -17.46
N ARG A 206 10.73 19.97 -18.04
CA ARG A 206 10.20 19.38 -19.27
C ARG A 206 11.23 19.44 -20.41
N GLU A 207 11.80 20.61 -20.65
CA GLU A 207 12.80 20.83 -21.70
C GLU A 207 14.05 19.96 -21.48
N GLN A 208 14.49 19.81 -20.22
CA GLN A 208 15.60 18.94 -19.87
C GLN A 208 15.33 17.46 -20.20
N ILE A 209 14.12 16.97 -19.90
CA ILE A 209 13.71 15.59 -20.22
C ILE A 209 13.53 15.41 -21.73
N GLU A 210 12.98 16.42 -22.42
CA GLU A 210 12.86 16.44 -23.88
C GLU A 210 14.23 16.37 -24.55
N GLU A 211 15.23 17.09 -24.02
CA GLU A 211 16.60 17.05 -24.54
C GLU A 211 17.25 15.67 -24.34
N LEU A 212 17.01 15.00 -23.21
CA LEU A 212 17.46 13.61 -22.99
C LEU A 212 16.93 12.71 -24.11
N TYR A 213 15.61 12.70 -24.36
CA TYR A 213 15.01 11.83 -25.37
C TYR A 213 15.34 12.24 -26.80
N ARG A 214 15.64 13.51 -27.05
CA ARG A 214 16.09 14.02 -28.36
C ARG A 214 17.51 13.56 -28.69
N ARG A 215 18.42 13.64 -27.72
CA ARG A 215 19.83 13.23 -27.88
C ARG A 215 20.01 11.72 -27.81
N PHE A 216 19.21 11.06 -26.98
CA PHE A 216 19.29 9.62 -26.71
C PHE A 216 17.90 8.99 -26.89
N PRO A 217 17.46 8.78 -28.15
CA PRO A 217 16.19 8.11 -28.43
C PRO A 217 16.13 6.73 -27.77
N PRO A 218 14.93 6.25 -27.38
CA PRO A 218 14.78 4.95 -26.74
C PRO A 218 15.46 3.81 -27.51
N ALA A 219 16.24 3.00 -26.81
CA ALA A 219 16.88 1.81 -27.37
C ALA A 219 15.94 0.60 -27.29
N ARG A 220 16.02 -0.30 -28.28
CA ARG A 220 15.19 -1.52 -28.34
C ARG A 220 15.62 -2.58 -27.33
N ASP A 221 16.90 -2.60 -27.01
CA ASP A 221 17.59 -3.61 -26.22
C ASP A 221 17.72 -3.24 -24.74
N LEU A 222 17.25 -2.07 -24.32
CA LEU A 222 17.22 -1.67 -22.91
C LEU A 222 16.07 -2.39 -22.17
N PRO A 223 16.35 -3.37 -21.28
CA PRO A 223 15.30 -4.12 -20.60
C PRO A 223 14.44 -3.19 -19.73
N GLY A 224 13.12 -3.29 -19.90
CA GLY A 224 12.18 -2.42 -19.19
C GLY A 224 12.17 -0.94 -19.64
N GLY A 225 12.86 -0.60 -20.74
CA GLY A 225 12.77 0.70 -21.39
C GLY A 225 11.58 0.79 -22.35
N HIS A 226 11.32 2.00 -22.89
CA HIS A 226 10.11 2.30 -23.67
C HIS A 226 9.84 1.33 -24.81
N LEU A 227 10.85 1.05 -25.64
CA LEU A 227 10.69 0.14 -26.78
C LEU A 227 10.62 -1.32 -26.35
N HIS A 228 11.37 -1.71 -25.31
CA HIS A 228 11.30 -3.07 -24.80
C HIS A 228 9.89 -3.39 -24.30
N VAL A 229 9.30 -2.53 -23.46
CA VAL A 229 7.93 -2.69 -22.95
C VAL A 229 6.90 -2.65 -24.08
N ALA A 230 7.08 -1.76 -25.07
CA ALA A 230 6.20 -1.71 -26.23
C ALA A 230 6.27 -3.00 -27.08
N LEU A 231 7.43 -3.66 -27.15
CA LEU A 231 7.62 -4.90 -27.92
C LEU A 231 7.17 -6.15 -27.16
N THR A 232 7.46 -6.25 -25.87
CA THR A 232 7.17 -7.45 -25.08
C THR A 232 5.79 -7.43 -24.44
N GLY A 233 5.22 -6.24 -24.22
CA GLY A 233 4.03 -6.07 -23.39
C GLY A 233 4.29 -6.33 -21.90
N GLU A 234 5.55 -6.50 -21.48
CA GLU A 234 5.88 -6.77 -20.09
C GLU A 234 6.11 -5.46 -19.32
N PRO A 235 5.29 -5.15 -18.29
CA PRO A 235 5.46 -3.95 -17.50
C PRO A 235 6.68 -4.06 -16.59
N ARG A 236 7.25 -2.91 -16.22
CA ARG A 236 8.44 -2.80 -15.35
C ARG A 236 8.20 -1.82 -14.21
N LEU A 237 8.56 -2.24 -13.00
CA LEU A 237 8.65 -1.38 -11.82
C LEU A 237 10.11 -1.26 -11.38
N VAL A 238 10.57 -0.04 -11.16
CA VAL A 238 11.81 0.28 -10.45
C VAL A 238 11.42 1.04 -9.20
N SER A 239 11.25 0.31 -8.09
CA SER A 239 10.80 0.89 -6.82
C SER A 239 11.80 1.91 -6.29
N THR A 240 13.10 1.57 -6.28
CA THR A 240 14.18 2.45 -5.85
C THR A 240 15.35 2.30 -6.82
N ILE A 241 15.96 3.42 -7.21
CA ILE A 241 17.22 3.40 -7.98
C ILE A 241 18.39 3.15 -7.04
N GLU A 242 18.97 1.96 -7.14
CA GLU A 242 20.17 1.60 -6.39
C GLU A 242 21.43 2.32 -6.93
N PRO A 243 22.45 2.55 -6.08
CA PRO A 243 23.75 3.03 -6.55
C PRO A 243 24.30 2.14 -7.67
N GLY A 244 24.82 2.72 -8.75
CA GLY A 244 25.32 1.96 -9.89
C GLY A 244 24.24 1.54 -10.90
N TYR A 245 22.95 1.76 -10.62
CA TYR A 245 21.88 1.37 -11.54
C TYR A 245 21.93 2.19 -12.84
N LEU A 246 22.06 3.52 -12.76
CA LEU A 246 22.10 4.39 -13.94
C LEU A 246 23.33 4.11 -14.81
N GLU A 247 24.47 3.82 -14.20
CA GLU A 247 25.73 3.46 -14.86
C GLU A 247 25.61 2.16 -15.66
N ARG A 248 24.73 1.24 -15.26
CA ARG A 248 24.47 -0.01 -16.00
C ARG A 248 23.60 0.20 -17.23
N ILE A 249 22.69 1.18 -17.19
CA ILE A 249 21.69 1.40 -18.25
C ILE A 249 22.03 2.55 -19.20
N CYS A 250 22.95 3.43 -18.81
CA CYS A 250 23.41 4.52 -19.66
C CYS A 250 24.68 4.11 -20.39
N HIS A 251 24.67 4.19 -21.72
CA HIS A 251 25.82 3.80 -22.55
C HIS A 251 26.71 4.99 -22.94
N HIS A 252 26.28 6.22 -22.64
CA HIS A 252 27.01 7.45 -22.93
C HIS A 252 27.18 8.31 -21.67
N PRO A 253 28.36 8.92 -21.40
CA PRO A 253 28.58 9.80 -20.24
C PRO A 253 27.56 10.94 -20.16
N ASP A 254 27.30 11.64 -21.25
CA ASP A 254 26.30 12.73 -21.28
C ASP A 254 24.87 12.23 -20.99
N GLN A 255 24.51 10.99 -21.37
CA GLN A 255 23.22 10.40 -21.04
C GLN A 255 23.11 10.18 -19.53
N LEU A 256 24.17 9.67 -18.92
CA LEU A 256 24.27 9.46 -17.47
C LEU A 256 24.17 10.79 -16.71
N GLU A 257 24.83 11.85 -17.19
CA GLU A 257 24.75 13.19 -16.59
C GLU A 257 23.33 13.76 -16.65
N LEU A 258 22.66 13.66 -17.80
CA LEU A 258 21.26 14.10 -17.94
C LEU A 258 20.31 13.29 -17.05
N MET A 259 20.44 11.97 -17.02
CA MET A 259 19.64 11.09 -16.16
C MET A 259 19.82 11.43 -14.67
N ARG A 260 21.05 11.69 -14.23
CA ARG A 260 21.34 12.13 -12.86
C ARG A 260 20.73 13.50 -12.55
N ALA A 261 20.73 14.42 -13.52
CA ALA A 261 20.18 15.76 -13.33
C ALA A 261 18.63 15.78 -13.30
N ILE A 262 17.96 14.81 -13.95
CA ILE A 262 16.52 14.57 -13.81
C ILE A 262 16.18 13.97 -12.43
N ASP A 263 17.15 13.30 -11.78
CA ASP A 263 17.09 12.80 -10.40
C ASP A 263 15.83 11.97 -10.11
N CYS A 264 15.48 11.06 -11.02
CA CYS A 264 14.44 10.07 -10.72
C CYS A 264 14.87 9.19 -9.55
N CYS A 265 13.93 8.88 -8.67
CA CYS A 265 14.15 7.93 -7.57
C CYS A 265 13.33 6.65 -7.73
N SER A 266 12.24 6.71 -8.52
CA SER A 266 11.33 5.59 -8.77
C SER A 266 10.60 5.78 -10.10
N TRP A 267 10.31 4.71 -10.82
CA TRP A 267 9.43 4.77 -11.99
C TRP A 267 8.70 3.46 -12.30
N ILE A 268 7.58 3.61 -12.99
CA ILE A 268 6.80 2.54 -13.60
C ILE A 268 6.84 2.71 -15.12
N MET A 269 6.98 1.59 -15.84
CA MET A 269 6.78 1.51 -17.28
C MET A 269 5.71 0.47 -17.60
N VAL A 270 4.67 0.87 -18.33
CA VAL A 270 3.54 0.01 -18.67
C VAL A 270 3.23 0.08 -20.17
N PRO A 271 2.82 -1.05 -20.79
CA PRO A 271 2.43 -1.06 -22.19
C PRO A 271 1.05 -0.41 -22.38
N LEU A 272 0.87 0.25 -23.52
CA LEU A 272 -0.43 0.73 -23.98
C LEU A 272 -1.02 -0.33 -24.89
N GLN A 273 -1.67 -1.33 -24.31
CA GLN A 273 -2.13 -2.51 -25.04
C GLN A 273 -3.64 -2.50 -25.27
N VAL A 274 -4.05 -2.76 -26.51
CA VAL A 274 -5.44 -3.06 -26.90
C VAL A 274 -5.49 -4.47 -27.47
N GLN A 275 -6.23 -5.36 -26.82
CA GLN A 275 -6.28 -6.79 -27.15
C GLN A 275 -4.87 -7.40 -27.22
N GLN A 276 -4.42 -7.85 -28.40
CA GLN A 276 -3.11 -8.46 -28.63
C GLN A 276 -2.10 -7.47 -29.25
N HIS A 277 -2.45 -6.19 -29.39
CA HIS A 277 -1.61 -5.18 -30.03
C HIS A 277 -1.16 -4.11 -29.03
N VAL A 278 0.14 -3.84 -28.99
CA VAL A 278 0.73 -2.80 -28.15
C VAL A 278 0.94 -1.56 -29.00
N LEU A 279 0.26 -0.47 -28.66
CA LEU A 279 0.33 0.81 -29.36
C LEU A 279 1.57 1.62 -28.97
N GLY A 280 2.22 1.26 -27.87
CA GLY A 280 3.32 2.02 -27.28
C GLY A 280 3.52 1.73 -25.80
N SER A 281 4.12 2.68 -25.07
CA SER A 281 4.39 2.57 -23.64
C SER A 281 4.23 3.90 -22.91
N LEU A 282 3.85 3.83 -21.64
CA LEU A 282 3.73 4.95 -20.72
C LEU A 282 4.72 4.76 -19.57
N MET A 283 5.54 5.79 -19.34
CA MET A 283 6.41 5.91 -18.17
C MET A 283 5.81 6.90 -17.17
N LEU A 284 5.78 6.52 -15.91
CA LEU A 284 5.44 7.37 -14.76
C LEU A 284 6.66 7.44 -13.85
N ALA A 285 7.08 8.65 -13.49
CA ALA A 285 8.31 8.83 -12.71
C ALA A 285 8.09 9.74 -11.49
N HIS A 286 8.82 9.43 -10.42
CA HIS A 286 8.99 10.29 -9.26
C HIS A 286 10.42 10.80 -9.19
N SER A 287 10.56 12.10 -8.99
CA SER A 287 11.83 12.81 -8.85
C SER A 287 11.73 13.70 -7.61
N GLU A 288 11.13 14.88 -7.73
CA GLU A 288 11.10 15.90 -6.68
C GLU A 288 10.32 15.49 -5.45
N SER A 289 9.24 14.70 -5.60
CA SER A 289 8.42 14.27 -4.47
C SER A 289 9.11 13.25 -3.58
N ARG A 290 10.17 12.59 -4.08
CA ARG A 290 10.87 11.47 -3.43
C ARG A 290 9.95 10.30 -3.04
N ARG A 291 8.76 10.21 -3.65
CA ARG A 291 7.84 9.08 -3.53
C ARG A 291 8.39 7.87 -4.26
N HIS A 292 8.03 6.68 -3.79
CA HIS A 292 8.48 5.41 -4.37
C HIS A 292 7.28 4.55 -4.71
N TYR A 293 7.26 4.02 -5.93
CA TYR A 293 6.21 3.11 -6.38
C TYR A 293 6.41 1.69 -5.85
N GLY A 294 5.29 1.04 -5.51
CA GLY A 294 5.20 -0.36 -5.14
C GLY A 294 4.40 -1.20 -6.15
N PRO A 295 4.26 -2.52 -5.90
CA PRO A 295 3.45 -3.41 -6.73
C PRO A 295 1.98 -2.97 -6.91
N PRO A 296 1.28 -2.42 -5.90
CA PRO A 296 -0.08 -1.89 -6.09
C PRO A 296 -0.14 -0.75 -7.12
N ASP A 297 0.86 0.14 -7.12
CA ASP A 297 0.94 1.25 -8.07
C ASP A 297 1.16 0.75 -9.51
N LEU A 298 1.96 -0.30 -9.69
CA LEU A 298 2.15 -0.94 -11.00
C LEU A 298 0.83 -1.51 -11.55
N ALA A 299 0.05 -2.18 -10.71
CA ALA A 299 -1.26 -2.73 -11.09
C ALA A 299 -2.23 -1.61 -11.47
N PHE A 300 -2.26 -0.54 -10.68
CA PHE A 300 -3.09 0.63 -10.94
C PHE A 300 -2.70 1.36 -12.24
N ALA A 301 -1.40 1.63 -12.45
CA ALA A 301 -0.87 2.23 -13.67
C ALA A 301 -1.17 1.38 -14.91
N SER A 302 -1.11 0.05 -14.79
CA SER A 302 -1.44 -0.87 -15.88
C SER A 302 -2.91 -0.76 -16.30
N GLU A 303 -3.84 -0.62 -15.34
CA GLU A 303 -5.27 -0.44 -15.65
C GLU A 303 -5.55 0.93 -16.28
N ILE A 304 -4.85 1.99 -15.87
CA ILE A 304 -4.91 3.29 -16.54
C ILE A 304 -4.40 3.17 -17.98
N ALA A 305 -3.24 2.54 -18.17
CA ALA A 305 -2.63 2.34 -19.49
C ALA A 305 -3.54 1.55 -20.43
N ARG A 306 -4.24 0.53 -19.93
CA ARG A 306 -5.24 -0.24 -20.69
C ARG A 306 -6.40 0.65 -21.17
N ARG A 307 -6.93 1.52 -20.32
CA ARG A 307 -8.02 2.47 -20.70
C ARG A 307 -7.53 3.52 -21.68
N ALA A 308 -6.33 4.04 -21.46
CA ALA A 308 -5.66 4.98 -22.35
C ALA A 308 -5.44 4.38 -23.74
N ALA A 309 -4.95 3.14 -23.81
CA ALA A 309 -4.71 2.45 -25.07
C ALA A 309 -5.99 2.35 -25.92
N VAL A 310 -7.12 1.96 -25.32
CA VAL A 310 -8.42 1.88 -26.02
C VAL A 310 -8.85 3.24 -26.55
N ALA A 311 -8.72 4.30 -25.76
CA ALA A 311 -9.09 5.65 -26.19
C ALA A 311 -8.19 6.17 -27.33
N ILE A 312 -6.88 5.93 -27.23
CA ILE A 312 -5.89 6.30 -28.24
C ILE A 312 -6.16 5.55 -29.56
N ASP A 313 -6.44 4.25 -29.48
CA ASP A 313 -6.78 3.43 -30.66
C ASP A 313 -8.04 3.95 -31.35
N ASN A 314 -9.09 4.22 -30.57
CA ASN A 314 -10.34 4.76 -31.09
C ASN A 314 -10.16 6.14 -31.75
N ALA A 315 -9.39 7.04 -31.13
CA ALA A 315 -9.11 8.36 -31.70
C ALA A 315 -8.33 8.26 -33.01
N ARG A 316 -7.29 7.41 -33.05
CA ARG A 316 -6.50 7.15 -34.28
C ARG A 316 -7.36 6.59 -35.42
N LEU A 317 -8.20 5.60 -35.14
CA LEU A 317 -9.13 5.02 -36.11
C LEU A 317 -10.14 6.04 -36.63
N TYR A 318 -10.65 6.90 -35.76
CA TYR A 318 -11.59 7.95 -36.14
C TYR A 318 -10.93 8.99 -37.07
N GLU A 319 -9.73 9.47 -36.74
CA GLU A 319 -8.99 10.41 -37.58
C GLU A 319 -8.67 9.83 -38.96
N LEU A 320 -8.24 8.56 -39.02
CA LEU A 320 -7.98 7.87 -40.29
C LEU A 320 -9.24 7.83 -41.16
N THR A 321 -10.38 7.44 -40.56
CA THR A 321 -11.67 7.38 -41.25
C THR A 321 -12.10 8.75 -41.78
N GLN A 322 -11.88 9.82 -41.01
CA GLN A 322 -12.20 11.19 -41.44
C GLN A 322 -11.30 11.65 -42.59
N GLN A 323 -10.00 11.38 -42.51
CA GLN A 323 -9.05 11.71 -43.59
C GLN A 323 -9.40 10.99 -44.89
N GLU A 324 -9.79 9.72 -44.83
CA GLU A 324 -10.23 8.96 -46.01
C GLU A 324 -11.49 9.54 -46.63
N ARG A 325 -12.48 9.91 -45.80
CA ARG A 325 -13.72 10.57 -46.28
C ARG A 325 -13.41 11.91 -46.97
N SER A 326 -12.62 12.77 -46.33
CA SER A 326 -12.24 14.05 -46.93
C SER A 326 -11.46 13.91 -48.23
N ARG A 327 -10.68 12.83 -48.40
CA ARG A 327 -9.98 12.52 -49.66
C ARG A 327 -10.90 11.98 -50.75
N ALA A 328 -11.96 11.25 -50.40
CA ALA A 328 -12.93 10.73 -51.36
C ALA A 328 -13.91 11.81 -51.85
N GLU A 329 -14.09 12.89 -51.07
CA GLU A 329 -14.94 14.04 -51.39
C GLU A 329 -14.21 15.17 -52.15
N ALA A 330 -12.88 15.10 -52.27
CA ALA A 330 -12.02 16.09 -52.93
C ALA A 330 -11.73 15.74 -54.40
#